data_AF-R6MVD6-F1
#
_entry.id   AF-R6MVD6-F1
#
_cell.length_a   1.000
_cell.length_b   1.000
_cell.length_c   1.000
_cell.angle_alpha   90.00
_cell.angle_beta   90.00
_cell.angle_gamma   90.00
#
_symmetry.space_group_name_H-M   'P 1'
#
loop_
_entity.id
_entity.type
_entity.pdbx_description
1 polymer ?
#
loop_
_entity_poly.entity_id
_entity_poly.type
_entity_poly.pdbx_seq_one_letter_code
_entity_poly.pdbx_strand_id
1 'polypeptide(L)'
;MDVKERLLLLIKKGSLNAAYELSREYIRQYQADEQFVILYIMLAIAKEEMESGADNIFSVSDTRSADELITHFQNIKFCVRRFEYELDEQAREDAMEYFKIFNVSLQAIVCIINYACVDLDKVIGEIADHYEKRGDFEKAEILRGSL
;
A
#
# COMPACT_ATOMS: atom_id res chain seq x y z
N MET A 1 7.70 -1.45 -27.74
CA MET A 1 7.59 -1.07 -26.32
C MET A 1 6.88 -2.22 -25.63
N ASP A 2 7.60 -2.87 -24.73
CA ASP A 2 7.08 -3.98 -23.91
C ASP A 2 5.92 -3.52 -23.01
N VAL A 3 5.08 -4.44 -22.53
CA VAL A 3 3.93 -4.13 -21.66
C VAL A 3 4.38 -3.42 -20.39
N LYS A 4 5.51 -3.82 -19.80
CA LYS A 4 6.05 -3.16 -18.59
C LYS A 4 6.48 -1.72 -18.87
N GLU A 5 7.15 -1.49 -19.99
CA GLU A 5 7.59 -0.16 -20.40
C GLU A 5 6.39 0.76 -20.61
N ARG A 6 5.31 0.25 -21.24
CA ARG A 6 4.04 0.96 -21.40
C ARG A 6 3.41 1.30 -20.05
N LEU A 7 3.37 0.34 -19.13
CA LEU A 7 2.80 0.51 -17.80
C LEU A 7 3.53 1.61 -17.01
N LEU A 8 4.86 1.54 -16.96
CA LEU A 8 5.68 2.54 -16.27
C LEU A 8 5.55 3.92 -16.90
N LEU A 9 5.44 4.01 -18.23
CA LEU A 9 5.21 5.27 -18.92
C LEU A 9 3.86 5.90 -18.52
N LEU A 10 2.80 5.09 -18.39
CA LEU A 10 1.48 5.57 -17.95
C LEU A 10 1.52 6.07 -16.50
N ILE A 11 2.19 5.34 -15.60
CA ILE A 11 2.38 5.73 -14.19
C ILE A 11 3.14 7.05 -14.09
N LYS A 12 4.25 7.19 -14.81
CA LYS A 12 5.06 8.43 -14.85
C LYS A 12 4.26 9.63 -15.36
N LYS A 13 3.35 9.42 -16.31
CA LYS A 13 2.45 10.46 -16.84
C LYS A 13 1.24 10.73 -15.94
N GLY A 14 1.09 10.02 -14.82
CA GLY A 14 -0.08 10.11 -13.95
C GLY A 14 -1.37 9.56 -14.55
N SER A 15 -1.28 8.80 -15.64
CA SER A 15 -2.44 8.15 -16.27
C SER A 15 -2.81 6.85 -15.54
N LEU A 16 -3.09 6.95 -14.23
CA LEU A 16 -3.24 5.79 -13.33
C LEU A 16 -4.41 4.88 -13.71
N ASN A 17 -5.55 5.44 -14.15
CA ASN A 17 -6.69 4.63 -14.63
C ASN A 17 -6.32 3.78 -15.85
N ALA A 18 -5.60 4.36 -16.82
CA ALA A 18 -5.15 3.63 -18.00
C ALA A 18 -4.07 2.59 -17.65
N ALA A 19 -3.19 2.91 -16.69
CA ALA A 19 -2.20 1.98 -16.17
C ALA A 19 -2.89 0.78 -15.48
N TYR A 20 -3.92 1.02 -14.69
CA TYR A 20 -4.70 -0.01 -14.02
C TYR A 20 -5.40 -0.96 -15.00
N GLU A 21 -6.07 -0.43 -16.02
CA GLU A 21 -6.71 -1.30 -17.02
C GLU A 21 -5.68 -2.13 -17.80
N LEU A 22 -4.53 -1.54 -18.16
CA LEU A 22 -3.44 -2.28 -18.81
C LEU A 22 -2.88 -3.38 -17.91
N SER A 23 -2.59 -3.08 -16.64
CA SER A 23 -2.05 -4.10 -15.73
C SER A 23 -3.05 -5.21 -15.46
N ARG A 24 -4.34 -4.88 -15.32
CA ARG A 24 -5.43 -5.84 -15.15
C ARG A 24 -5.61 -6.77 -16.35
N GLU A 25 -5.47 -6.27 -17.57
CA GLU A 25 -5.55 -7.10 -18.79
C GLU A 25 -4.44 -8.17 -18.82
N TYR A 26 -3.24 -7.83 -18.35
CA TYR A 26 -2.05 -8.66 -18.50
C TYR A 26 -1.63 -9.40 -17.21
N ILE A 27 -2.22 -9.12 -16.06
CA ILE A 27 -1.79 -9.69 -14.77
C ILE A 27 -1.71 -11.23 -14.78
N ARG A 28 -2.64 -11.91 -15.48
CA ARG A 28 -2.63 -13.38 -15.62
C ARG A 28 -1.39 -13.93 -16.33
N GLN A 29 -0.83 -13.17 -17.27
CA GLN A 29 0.37 -13.56 -18.02
C GLN A 29 1.65 -13.26 -17.23
N TYR A 30 1.60 -12.26 -16.34
CA TYR A 30 2.75 -11.77 -15.56
C TYR A 30 2.66 -12.16 -14.08
N GLN A 31 1.90 -13.20 -13.70
CA GLN A 31 1.76 -13.61 -12.28
C GLN A 31 3.07 -14.04 -11.63
N ALA A 32 4.01 -14.57 -12.42
CA ALA A 32 5.35 -14.94 -11.95
C ALA A 32 6.31 -13.75 -11.84
N ASP A 33 5.86 -12.55 -12.22
CA ASP A 33 6.65 -11.35 -12.27
C ASP A 33 6.32 -10.42 -11.09
N GLU A 34 7.11 -10.53 -10.03
CA GLU A 34 6.84 -9.83 -8.77
C GLU A 34 6.67 -8.31 -8.97
N GLN A 35 7.50 -7.69 -9.80
CA GLN A 35 7.40 -6.26 -10.05
C GLN A 35 6.06 -5.89 -10.70
N PHE A 36 5.62 -6.68 -11.68
CA PHE A 36 4.33 -6.46 -12.34
C PHE A 36 3.17 -6.62 -11.36
N VAL A 37 3.21 -7.67 -10.52
CA VAL A 37 2.20 -7.92 -9.49
C VAL A 37 2.14 -6.79 -8.48
N ILE A 38 3.29 -6.30 -7.99
CA ILE A 38 3.35 -5.15 -7.07
C ILE A 38 2.73 -3.91 -7.71
N LEU A 39 3.12 -3.58 -8.95
CA LEU A 39 2.57 -2.42 -9.65
C LEU A 39 1.05 -2.56 -9.87
N TYR A 40 0.55 -3.75 -10.18
CA TYR A 40 -0.88 -4.02 -10.28
C TYR A 40 -1.60 -3.75 -8.95
N ILE A 41 -1.06 -4.23 -7.83
CA ILE A 41 -1.65 -3.99 -6.50
C ILE A 41 -1.64 -2.51 -6.16
N MET A 42 -0.51 -1.81 -6.35
CA MET A 42 -0.42 -0.38 -6.11
C MET A 42 -1.42 0.41 -6.96
N LEU A 43 -1.64 0.01 -8.21
CA LEU A 43 -2.64 0.64 -9.09
C LEU A 43 -4.08 0.39 -8.62
N ALA A 44 -4.37 -0.79 -8.07
CA ALA A 44 -5.66 -1.08 -7.47
C ALA A 44 -5.90 -0.18 -6.24
N ILE A 45 -4.90 -0.06 -5.36
CA ILE A 45 -4.94 0.84 -4.19
C ILE A 45 -5.16 2.29 -4.64
N ALA A 46 -4.37 2.78 -5.59
CA ALA A 46 -4.48 4.15 -6.09
C ALA A 46 -5.86 4.46 -6.67
N LYS A 47 -6.51 3.49 -7.30
CA LYS A 47 -7.87 3.65 -7.82
C LYS A 47 -8.86 3.91 -6.68
N GLU A 48 -8.80 3.13 -5.60
CA GLU A 48 -9.67 3.30 -4.42
C GLU A 48 -9.37 4.61 -3.66
N GLU A 49 -8.08 4.99 -3.56
CA GLU A 49 -7.67 6.26 -2.97
C GLU A 49 -8.21 7.46 -3.76
N MET A 50 -8.13 7.40 -5.09
CA MET A 50 -8.66 8.45 -5.96
C MET A 50 -10.19 8.57 -5.88
N GLU A 51 -10.90 7.44 -5.77
CA GLU A 51 -12.37 7.42 -5.61
C GLU A 51 -12.82 7.97 -4.24
N SER A 52 -11.98 7.86 -3.20
CA SER A 52 -12.22 8.40 -1.86
C SER A 52 -11.67 9.81 -1.63
N GLY A 53 -10.94 10.37 -2.61
CA GLY A 53 -10.32 11.69 -2.49
C GLY A 53 -9.08 11.73 -1.58
N ALA A 54 -8.50 10.58 -1.28
CA ALA A 54 -7.26 10.45 -0.52
C ALA A 54 -6.02 10.69 -1.40
N ASP A 55 -4.89 11.01 -0.75
CA ASP A 55 -3.59 11.02 -1.42
C ASP A 55 -3.26 9.62 -1.93
N ASN A 56 -2.81 9.53 -3.19
CA ASN A 56 -2.53 8.23 -3.79
C ASN A 56 -1.13 7.72 -3.43
N ILE A 57 -0.99 6.40 -3.33
CA ILE A 57 0.24 5.65 -2.99
C ILE A 57 1.43 5.92 -3.93
N PHE A 58 1.21 6.54 -5.10
CA PHE A 58 2.29 6.93 -6.02
C PHE A 58 2.86 8.34 -5.73
N SER A 59 2.31 9.05 -4.75
CA SER A 59 2.72 10.41 -4.38
C SER A 59 4.06 10.45 -3.61
N VAL A 60 4.58 9.29 -3.22
CA VAL A 60 5.88 9.12 -2.54
C VAL A 60 7.09 9.55 -3.39
N SER A 61 6.94 9.56 -4.72
CA SER A 61 8.04 9.87 -5.65
C SER A 61 7.58 10.78 -6.78
N ASP A 62 8.33 11.86 -6.98
CA ASP A 62 8.18 12.75 -8.13
C ASP A 62 8.58 12.07 -9.45
N THR A 63 9.59 11.18 -9.41
CA THR A 63 10.09 10.51 -10.61
C THR A 63 9.27 9.30 -11.03
N ARG A 64 8.56 8.71 -10.05
CA ARG A 64 7.75 7.48 -10.18
C ARG A 64 8.52 6.38 -10.91
N SER A 65 9.79 6.20 -10.53
CA SER A 65 10.60 5.09 -11.03
C SER A 65 10.07 3.76 -10.47
N ALA A 66 10.24 2.66 -11.23
CA ALA A 66 9.77 1.35 -10.79
C ALA A 66 10.40 0.96 -9.44
N ASP A 67 11.70 1.16 -9.30
CA ASP A 67 12.46 0.77 -8.11
C ASP A 67 12.00 1.53 -6.86
N GLU A 68 11.76 2.84 -6.95
CA GLU A 68 11.24 3.62 -5.83
C GLU A 68 9.84 3.18 -5.41
N LEU A 69 8.95 2.96 -6.37
CA LEU A 69 7.57 2.54 -6.11
C LEU A 69 7.52 1.14 -5.50
N ILE A 70 8.30 0.21 -6.03
CA ILE A 70 8.42 -1.15 -5.49
C ILE A 70 9.01 -1.12 -4.09
N THR A 71 10.06 -0.32 -3.88
CA THR A 71 10.68 -0.15 -2.55
C THR A 71 9.67 0.43 -1.55
N HIS A 72 8.86 1.41 -1.96
CA HIS A 72 7.82 1.96 -1.12
C HIS A 72 6.78 0.92 -0.71
N PHE A 73 6.26 0.14 -1.68
CA PHE A 73 5.34 -0.95 -1.40
C PHE A 73 5.94 -1.99 -0.46
N GLN A 74 7.19 -2.40 -0.70
CA GLN A 74 7.89 -3.36 0.16
C GLN A 74 8.06 -2.82 1.57
N ASN A 75 8.39 -1.54 1.74
CA ASN A 75 8.50 -0.93 3.06
C ASN A 75 7.16 -0.92 3.81
N ILE A 76 6.04 -0.56 3.15
CA ILE A 76 4.71 -0.64 3.77
C ILE A 76 4.40 -2.09 4.15
N LYS A 77 4.64 -3.04 3.25
CA LYS A 77 4.48 -4.48 3.51
C LYS A 77 5.29 -4.95 4.72
N PHE A 78 6.54 -4.51 4.84
CA PHE A 78 7.35 -4.83 6.02
C PHE A 78 6.77 -4.21 7.27
N CYS A 79 6.36 -2.94 7.23
CA CYS A 79 5.76 -2.23 8.36
C CYS A 79 4.51 -2.95 8.89
N VAL A 80 3.56 -3.33 8.03
CA VAL A 80 2.35 -4.03 8.48
C VAL A 80 2.65 -5.41 9.08
N ARG A 81 3.64 -6.14 8.53
CA ARG A 81 4.05 -7.44 9.07
C ARG A 81 4.72 -7.35 10.45
N ARG A 82 5.21 -6.17 10.86
CA ARG A 82 5.75 -5.98 12.23
C ARG A 82 4.70 -6.08 13.32
N PHE A 83 3.43 -5.93 12.99
CA PHE A 83 2.29 -6.12 13.91
C PHE A 83 1.76 -7.56 13.88
N GLU A 84 2.16 -8.35 12.89
CA GLU A 84 1.82 -9.77 12.83
C GLU A 84 2.77 -10.58 13.74
N TYR A 85 4.06 -10.28 13.64
CA TYR A 85 5.09 -10.89 14.47
C TYR A 85 5.23 -10.12 15.77
N GLU A 86 5.44 -10.81 16.90
CA GLU A 86 5.62 -10.21 18.22
C GLU A 86 6.98 -9.48 18.34
N LEU A 87 7.17 -8.46 17.51
CA LEU A 87 8.33 -7.59 17.54
C LEU A 87 8.21 -6.60 18.71
N ASP A 88 9.34 -6.00 19.09
CA ASP A 88 9.38 -5.00 20.14
C ASP A 88 8.56 -3.74 19.77
N GLU A 89 8.22 -2.96 20.79
CA GLU A 89 7.43 -1.74 20.63
C GLU A 89 8.14 -0.74 19.69
N GLN A 90 9.47 -0.65 19.75
CA GLN A 90 10.22 0.29 18.91
C GLN A 90 10.06 -0.03 17.42
N ALA A 91 10.11 -1.30 17.02
CA ALA A 91 9.91 -1.71 15.64
C ALA A 91 8.50 -1.36 15.13
N ARG A 92 7.48 -1.43 15.99
CA ARG A 92 6.10 -1.01 15.68
C ARG A 92 5.97 0.51 15.60
N GLU A 93 6.65 1.23 16.48
CA GLU A 93 6.70 2.70 16.45
C GLU A 93 7.34 3.22 15.15
N ASP A 94 8.45 2.61 14.71
CA ASP A 94 9.12 2.94 13.44
C ASP A 94 8.18 2.69 12.23
N ALA A 95 7.34 1.66 12.29
CA ALA A 95 6.35 1.38 11.26
C ALA A 95 5.26 2.47 11.20
N MET A 96 4.75 2.88 12.37
CA MET A 96 3.77 3.98 12.46
C MET A 96 4.36 5.31 11.98
N GLU A 97 5.64 5.55 12.26
CA GLU A 97 6.36 6.73 11.77
C GLU A 97 6.48 6.70 10.25
N TYR A 98 6.79 5.54 9.65
CA TYR A 98 6.83 5.39 8.19
C TYR A 98 5.48 5.76 7.55
N PHE A 99 4.37 5.22 8.06
CA PHE A 99 3.03 5.53 7.54
C PHE A 99 2.74 7.03 7.59
N LYS A 100 3.16 7.69 8.66
CA LYS A 100 2.97 9.13 8.84
C LYS A 100 3.84 9.97 7.90
N ILE A 101 5.14 9.68 7.81
CA ILE A 101 6.09 10.45 6.98
C ILE A 101 5.69 10.40 5.51
N PHE A 102 5.25 9.24 5.04
CA PHE A 102 4.89 9.02 3.64
C PHE A 102 3.39 9.16 3.35
N ASN A 103 2.60 9.66 4.32
CA ASN A 103 1.15 9.84 4.21
C ASN A 103 0.44 8.60 3.64
N VAL A 104 0.83 7.41 4.10
CA VAL A 104 0.22 6.15 3.66
C VAL A 104 -1.23 6.13 4.13
N SER A 105 -2.16 6.00 3.19
CA SER A 105 -3.59 6.00 3.49
C SER A 105 -4.00 4.75 4.28
N LEU A 106 -5.10 4.85 5.04
CA LEU A 106 -5.66 3.67 5.73
C LEU A 106 -6.08 2.60 4.72
N GLN A 107 -6.60 2.99 3.55
CA GLN A 107 -6.92 2.10 2.44
C GLN A 107 -5.70 1.31 1.97
N ALA A 108 -4.55 1.98 1.76
CA ALA A 108 -3.31 1.32 1.39
C ALA A 108 -2.85 0.33 2.47
N ILE A 109 -2.92 0.73 3.74
CA ILE A 109 -2.57 -0.15 4.88
C ILE A 109 -3.46 -1.39 4.86
N VAL A 110 -4.78 -1.25 4.82
CA VAL A 110 -5.74 -2.36 4.82
C VAL A 110 -5.55 -3.28 3.61
N CYS A 111 -5.41 -2.72 2.41
CA CYS A 111 -5.21 -3.51 1.20
C CYS A 111 -3.91 -4.33 1.26
N ILE A 112 -2.82 -3.74 1.78
CA ILE A 112 -1.53 -4.43 1.91
C ILE A 112 -1.58 -5.48 3.03
N ILE A 113 -2.31 -5.24 4.13
CA ILE A 113 -2.57 -6.27 5.16
C ILE A 113 -3.28 -7.47 4.54
N ASN A 114 -4.36 -7.25 3.79
CA ASN A 114 -5.11 -8.31 3.08
C ASN A 114 -4.24 -9.10 2.10
N TYR A 115 -3.20 -8.49 1.55
CA TYR A 115 -2.28 -9.15 0.63
C TYR A 115 -1.12 -9.88 1.33
N ALA A 116 -0.60 -9.33 2.43
CA ALA A 116 0.70 -9.71 2.97
C ALA A 116 0.67 -10.40 4.33
N CYS A 117 -0.44 -10.31 5.06
CA CYS A 117 -0.60 -10.87 6.40
C CYS A 117 -1.54 -12.09 6.37
N VAL A 118 -1.32 -13.01 7.31
CA VAL A 118 -2.13 -14.20 7.56
C VAL A 118 -3.16 -13.90 8.66
N ASP A 119 -2.76 -13.23 9.73
CA ASP A 119 -3.65 -12.87 10.85
C ASP A 119 -4.11 -11.41 10.73
N LEU A 120 -5.11 -11.19 9.87
CA LEU A 120 -5.62 -9.87 9.53
C LEU A 120 -6.20 -9.15 10.75
N ASP A 121 -7.00 -9.85 11.55
CA ASP A 121 -7.68 -9.33 12.74
C ASP A 121 -6.67 -8.82 13.77
N LYS A 122 -5.61 -9.61 14.02
CA LYS A 122 -4.52 -9.20 14.90
C LYS A 122 -3.85 -7.94 14.39
N VAL A 123 -3.41 -7.92 13.14
CA VAL A 123 -2.63 -6.80 12.57
C VAL A 123 -3.45 -5.51 12.56
N ILE A 124 -4.70 -5.57 12.11
CA ILE A 124 -5.61 -4.43 12.09
C ILE A 124 -5.89 -3.94 13.52
N GLY A 125 -6.13 -4.87 14.46
CA GLY A 125 -6.34 -4.56 15.86
C GLY A 125 -5.15 -3.83 16.48
N GLU A 126 -3.94 -4.35 16.31
CA GLU A 126 -2.73 -3.74 16.87
C GLU A 126 -2.44 -2.34 16.28
N ILE A 127 -2.65 -2.14 14.98
CA ILE A 127 -2.49 -0.83 14.34
C ILE A 127 -3.56 0.15 14.84
N ALA A 128 -4.82 -0.30 14.97
CA ALA A 128 -5.90 0.51 15.51
C ALA A 128 -5.63 0.93 16.97
N ASP A 129 -5.13 0.02 17.81
CA ASP A 129 -4.73 0.30 19.19
C ASP A 129 -3.61 1.35 19.24
N HIS A 130 -2.67 1.33 18.29
CA HIS A 130 -1.63 2.37 18.19
C HIS A 130 -2.19 3.75 17.87
N TYR A 131 -3.15 3.84 16.94
CA TYR A 131 -3.84 5.10 16.65
C TYR A 131 -4.62 5.60 17.87
N GLU A 132 -5.33 4.70 18.56
CA GLU A 132 -6.11 5.03 19.76
C GLU A 132 -5.22 5.55 20.91
N LYS A 133 -4.09 4.89 21.18
CA LYS A 133 -3.09 5.34 22.18
C LYS A 133 -2.55 6.75 21.90
N ARG A 134 -2.51 7.14 20.62
CA ARG A 134 -2.05 8.46 20.15
C ARG A 134 -3.19 9.48 20.03
N GLY A 135 -4.43 9.08 20.34
CA GLY A 135 -5.62 9.94 20.30
C GLY A 135 -6.31 10.03 18.93
N ASP A 136 -5.87 9.25 17.94
CA ASP A 136 -6.46 9.20 16.59
C ASP A 136 -7.64 8.20 16.54
N PHE A 137 -8.67 8.43 17.37
CA PHE A 137 -9.82 7.52 17.53
C PHE A 137 -10.58 7.25 16.23
N GLU A 138 -10.70 8.25 15.35
CA GLU A 138 -11.37 8.10 14.05
C GLU A 138 -10.65 7.08 13.16
N LYS A 139 -9.31 7.12 13.11
CA LYS A 139 -8.53 6.16 12.32
C LYS A 139 -8.63 4.75 12.90
N ALA A 140 -8.63 4.64 14.23
CA ALA A 140 -8.82 3.37 14.91
C ALA A 140 -10.20 2.75 14.60
N GLU A 141 -11.26 3.57 14.59
CA GLU A 141 -12.61 3.14 14.24
C GLU A 141 -12.72 2.68 12.79
N ILE A 142 -12.16 3.45 11.84
CA ILE A 142 -12.13 3.08 10.42
C ILE A 142 -11.42 1.73 10.20
N LEU A 143 -10.27 1.52 10.85
CA LEU A 143 -9.53 0.26 10.75
C LEU A 143 -10.33 -0.92 11.31
N ARG A 144 -10.92 -0.78 12.50
CA ARG A 144 -11.73 -1.85 13.10
C ARG A 144 -13.02 -2.14 12.32
N GLY A 145 -13.58 -1.13 11.64
CA GLY A 145 -14.70 -1.31 10.72
C GLY A 145 -14.32 -1.99 9.40
N SER A 146 -13.02 -2.21 9.15
CA SER A 146 -12.51 -2.92 7.97
C SER A 146 -12.29 -4.42 8.20
N LEU A 147 -12.58 -4.92 9.41
CA LEU A 147 -12.60 -6.33 9.80
C LEU A 147 -13.85 -7.05 9.26
#